data_AF-A0A0F3IU96-F1
#
_entry.id   AF-A0A0F3IU96-F1
#
_cell.length_a   1.000
_cell.length_b   1.000
_cell.length_c   1.000
_cell.angle_alpha   90.00
_cell.angle_beta   90.00
_cell.angle_gamma   90.00
#
_symmetry.space_group_name_H-M   'P 1'
#
loop_
_entity.id
_entity.type
_entity.pdbx_description
1 polymer ?
#
loop_
_entity_poly.entity_id
_entity_poly.type
_entity_poly.pdbx_seq_one_letter_code
_entity_poly.pdbx_strand_id
1 'polypeptide(L)'
;MRAVLVFCAAALLGALFIAVPEIDRSVAALGYRPGAGFVLGQAAPFQFLHDAVPFLVALIPLGAIGFWLARRVTGREAAFLLLAVGLGPGLLANTILKDNWGRARPSHLSEFGGTKSFSPPLIPADQCPKNCAFVSGDAAGGFAF
;
A
#
# COMPACT_ATOMS: atom_id res chain seq x y z
N MET A 1 21.44 4.09 16.25
CA MET A 1 21.09 2.73 16.76
C MET A 1 19.62 2.36 16.51
N ARG A 2 18.63 3.17 16.89
CA ARG A 2 17.19 2.85 16.65
C ARG A 2 16.82 2.62 15.19
N ALA A 3 17.24 3.48 14.27
CA ALA A 3 16.95 3.32 12.84
C ALA A 3 17.53 2.01 12.27
N VAL A 4 18.77 1.68 12.65
CA VAL A 4 19.42 0.41 12.24
C VAL A 4 18.62 -0.79 12.73
N LEU A 5 18.15 -0.78 13.98
CA LEU A 5 17.32 -1.86 14.52
C LEU A 5 15.99 -1.99 13.75
N VAL A 6 15.35 -0.88 13.39
CA VAL A 6 14.11 -0.90 12.57
C VAL A 6 14.38 -1.49 11.20
N PHE A 7 15.45 -1.09 10.51
CA PHE A 7 15.81 -1.66 9.22
C PHE A 7 16.18 -3.14 9.30
N CYS A 8 16.93 -3.55 10.32
CA CYS A 8 17.24 -4.96 10.56
C CYS A 8 15.96 -5.76 10.82
N ALA A 9 15.04 -5.25 11.65
CA ALA A 9 13.77 -5.90 11.91
C ALA A 9 12.92 -6.03 10.63
N ALA A 10 12.83 -4.97 9.82
CA ALA A 10 12.11 -4.99 8.55
C ALA A 10 12.73 -5.99 7.55
N ALA A 11 14.06 -6.04 7.47
CA ALA A 11 14.78 -6.99 6.61
C ALA A 11 14.58 -8.44 7.07
N LEU A 12 14.63 -8.71 8.38
CA LEU A 12 14.37 -10.02 8.96
C LEU A 12 12.93 -10.47 8.73
N LEU A 13 11.95 -9.57 8.89
CA LEU A 13 10.56 -9.84 8.56
C LEU A 13 10.39 -10.12 7.07
N GLY A 14 11.01 -9.32 6.20
CA GLY A 14 11.00 -9.56 4.76
C GLY A 14 11.59 -10.92 4.39
N ALA A 15 12.72 -11.29 4.98
CA ALA A 15 13.35 -12.60 4.80
C ALA A 15 12.44 -13.74 5.27
N LEU A 16 11.76 -13.58 6.41
CA LEU A 16 10.77 -14.54 6.91
C LEU A 16 9.63 -14.75 5.91
N PHE A 17 9.08 -13.67 5.35
CA PHE A 17 7.99 -13.74 4.36
C PHE A 17 8.42 -14.33 3.00
N ILE A 18 9.70 -14.22 2.64
CA ILE A 18 10.27 -14.89 1.46
C ILE A 18 10.50 -16.38 1.75
N ALA A 19 10.99 -16.71 2.93
CA ALA A 19 11.31 -18.10 3.32
C ALA A 19 10.05 -18.94 3.60
N VAL A 20 9.00 -18.32 4.13
CA VAL A 20 7.73 -18.97 4.47
C VAL A 20 6.55 -18.14 3.91
N PRO A 21 6.37 -18.12 2.57
CA PRO A 21 5.34 -17.33 1.91
C PRO A 21 3.91 -17.76 2.26
N GLU A 22 3.74 -18.96 2.82
CA GLU A 22 2.47 -19.49 3.30
C GLU A 22 1.86 -18.61 4.38
N ILE A 23 2.68 -17.90 5.18
CA ILE A 23 2.18 -16.99 6.22
C ILE A 23 1.25 -15.93 5.62
N ASP A 24 1.67 -15.30 4.51
CA ASP A 24 0.87 -14.28 3.82
C ASP A 24 -0.49 -14.84 3.36
N ARG A 25 -0.47 -16.02 2.75
CA ARG A 25 -1.68 -16.69 2.27
C ARG A 25 -2.59 -17.15 3.41
N SER A 26 -2.03 -17.76 4.46
CA SER A 26 -2.79 -18.26 5.61
C SER A 26 -3.45 -17.11 6.37
N VAL A 27 -2.78 -15.96 6.50
CA VAL A 27 -3.38 -14.76 7.08
C VAL A 27 -4.51 -14.22 6.20
N ALA A 28 -4.34 -14.20 4.88
CA ALA A 28 -5.42 -13.81 3.97
C ALA A 28 -6.65 -14.74 4.07
N ALA A 29 -6.43 -16.04 4.25
CA ALA A 29 -7.50 -17.03 4.40
C ALA A 29 -8.40 -16.77 5.62
N LEU A 30 -7.90 -16.15 6.68
CA LEU A 30 -8.71 -15.77 7.85
C LEU A 30 -9.84 -14.79 7.50
N GLY A 31 -9.64 -13.97 6.47
CA GLY A 31 -10.62 -12.99 5.99
C GLY A 31 -11.60 -13.54 4.94
N TYR A 32 -11.37 -14.77 4.45
CA TYR A 32 -12.16 -15.38 3.38
C TYR A 32 -13.20 -16.36 3.94
N ARG A 33 -14.42 -16.30 3.41
CA ARG A 33 -15.47 -17.30 3.67
C ARG A 33 -15.87 -17.98 2.36
N PRO A 34 -15.81 -19.32 2.26
CA PRO A 34 -16.28 -20.04 1.07
C PRO A 34 -17.72 -19.64 0.70
N GLY A 35 -17.96 -19.33 -0.57
CA GLY A 35 -19.27 -18.89 -1.08
C GLY A 35 -19.65 -17.42 -0.79
N ALA A 36 -19.06 -16.79 0.24
CA ALA A 36 -19.33 -15.39 0.58
C ALA A 36 -18.17 -14.42 0.24
N GLY A 37 -16.95 -14.93 0.03
CA GLY A 37 -15.77 -14.13 -0.28
C GLY A 37 -15.18 -13.41 0.93
N PHE A 38 -14.52 -12.27 0.68
CA PHE A 38 -13.93 -11.42 1.72
C PHE A 38 -14.99 -10.49 2.33
N VAL A 39 -15.72 -10.99 3.34
CA VAL A 39 -16.89 -10.30 3.93
C VAL A 39 -16.57 -8.89 4.46
N LEU A 40 -15.44 -8.72 5.14
CA LEU A 40 -15.04 -7.40 5.67
C LEU A 40 -14.74 -6.40 4.55
N GLY A 41 -14.21 -6.86 3.41
CA GLY A 41 -13.97 -6.00 2.25
C GLY A 41 -15.26 -5.53 1.56
N GLN A 42 -16.40 -6.16 1.86
CA GLN A 42 -17.71 -5.79 1.33
C GLN A 42 -18.52 -4.92 2.28
N ALA A 43 -18.08 -4.74 3.52
CA ALA A 43 -18.81 -3.93 4.49
C ALA A 43 -18.63 -2.42 4.22
N ALA A 44 -19.75 -1.71 4.21
CA ALA A 44 -19.83 -0.30 3.80
C ALA A 44 -18.82 0.64 4.50
N PRO A 45 -18.55 0.53 5.82
CA PRO A 45 -17.57 1.41 6.46
C PRO A 45 -16.15 1.26 5.89
N PHE A 46 -15.75 0.04 5.53
CA PHE A 46 -14.42 -0.22 4.99
C PHE A 46 -14.30 0.21 3.53
N GLN A 47 -15.36 0.02 2.73
CA GLN A 47 -15.41 0.55 1.36
C GLN A 47 -15.37 2.07 1.35
N PHE A 48 -16.18 2.71 2.19
CA PHE A 48 -16.15 4.15 2.36
C PHE A 48 -14.76 4.66 2.75
N LEU A 49 -14.12 4.02 3.72
CA LEU A 49 -12.77 4.40 4.11
C LEU A 49 -11.77 4.24 2.96
N HIS A 50 -11.80 3.10 2.26
CA HIS A 50 -10.94 2.84 1.11
C HIS A 50 -11.11 3.88 0.01
N ASP A 51 -12.35 4.23 -0.32
CA ASP A 51 -12.66 5.24 -1.35
C ASP A 51 -12.31 6.65 -0.88
N ALA A 52 -12.39 6.94 0.43
CA ALA A 52 -12.06 8.23 1.00
C ALA A 52 -10.54 8.49 1.10
N VAL A 53 -9.72 7.46 1.32
CA VAL A 53 -8.27 7.62 1.53
C VAL A 53 -7.59 8.40 0.39
N PRO A 54 -7.81 8.11 -0.90
CA PRO A 54 -7.21 8.89 -1.98
C PRO A 54 -7.52 10.39 -1.90
N PHE A 55 -8.76 10.75 -1.54
CA PHE A 55 -9.15 12.16 -1.38
C PHE A 55 -8.47 12.79 -0.16
N LEU A 56 -8.43 12.09 0.97
CA LEU A 56 -7.76 12.57 2.17
C LEU A 56 -6.25 12.79 1.93
N VAL A 57 -5.60 11.85 1.23
CA VAL A 57 -4.18 11.98 0.86
C VAL A 57 -3.97 13.17 -0.10
N ALA A 58 -4.91 13.42 -1.02
CA ALA A 58 -4.86 14.58 -1.91
C ALA A 58 -5.03 15.92 -1.19
N LEU A 59 -5.60 15.96 0.02
CA LEU A 59 -5.68 17.19 0.81
C LEU A 59 -4.32 17.65 1.34
N ILE A 60 -3.33 16.75 1.52
CA ILE A 60 -2.00 17.16 1.99
C ILE A 60 -1.32 18.15 1.02
N PRO A 61 -1.12 17.83 -0.27
CA PRO A 61 -0.47 18.78 -1.19
C PRO A 61 -1.28 20.06 -1.36
N LEU A 62 -2.62 19.98 -1.38
CA LEU A 62 -3.49 21.15 -1.43
C LEU A 62 -3.33 22.04 -0.19
N GLY A 63 -3.26 21.44 1.00
CA GLY A 63 -3.00 22.11 2.26
C GLY A 63 -1.63 22.78 2.26
N ALA A 64 -0.57 22.05 1.86
CA ALA A 64 0.78 22.60 1.79
C ALA A 64 0.86 23.85 0.90
N ILE A 65 0.23 23.82 -0.28
CA ILE A 65 0.14 24.96 -1.19
C ILE A 65 -0.69 26.09 -0.57
N GLY A 66 -1.86 25.78 0.00
CA GLY A 66 -2.74 26.77 0.62
C GLY A 66 -2.07 27.50 1.80
N PHE A 67 -1.41 26.78 2.70
CA PHE A 67 -0.67 27.37 3.81
C PHE A 67 0.54 28.19 3.37
N TRP A 68 1.20 27.78 2.28
CA TRP A 68 2.29 28.56 1.68
C TRP A 68 1.77 29.88 1.09
N LEU A 69 0.70 29.84 0.31
CA LEU A 69 0.06 31.03 -0.27
C LEU A 69 -0.46 31.98 0.83
N ALA A 70 -0.98 31.43 1.92
CA ALA A 70 -1.42 32.18 3.09
C ALA A 70 -0.26 32.67 3.99
N ARG A 71 1.01 32.44 3.61
CA ARG A 71 2.22 32.81 4.36
C ARG A 71 2.27 32.25 5.78
N ARG A 72 1.64 31.10 6.01
CA ARG A 72 1.64 30.38 7.30
C ARG A 72 2.81 29.41 7.45
N VAL A 73 3.39 28.99 6.33
CA VAL A 73 4.61 28.18 6.25
C VAL A 73 5.58 28.79 5.24
N THR A 74 6.85 28.46 5.36
CA THR A 74 7.88 28.82 4.40
C THR A 74 7.76 28.00 3.12
N GLY A 75 8.31 28.52 2.01
CA GLY A 75 8.40 27.76 0.77
C GLY A 75 9.18 26.46 0.91
N ARG A 76 10.14 26.39 1.85
CA ARG A 76 10.93 25.18 2.12
C ARG A 76 10.09 24.09 2.77
N GLU A 77 9.26 24.43 3.75
CA GLU A 77 8.36 23.48 4.42
C GLU A 77 7.30 22.95 3.46
N ALA A 78 6.69 23.84 2.67
CA ALA A 78 5.73 23.42 1.65
C ALA A 78 6.37 22.54 0.57
N ALA A 79 7.56 22.92 0.07
CA ALA A 79 8.30 22.11 -0.90
C ALA A 79 8.68 20.75 -0.32
N PHE A 80 9.12 20.68 0.95
CA PHE A 80 9.44 19.42 1.60
C PHE A 80 8.23 18.47 1.62
N LEU A 81 7.06 18.95 2.07
CA LEU A 81 5.83 18.14 2.10
C LEU A 81 5.42 17.68 0.70
N LEU A 82 5.43 18.58 -0.28
CA LEU A 82 5.09 18.24 -1.66
C LEU A 82 6.03 17.20 -2.26
N LEU A 83 7.34 17.33 -2.01
CA LEU A 83 8.33 16.37 -2.49
C LEU A 83 8.23 15.04 -1.75
N ALA A 84 8.02 15.03 -0.44
CA ALA A 84 7.87 13.80 0.34
C ALA A 84 6.67 12.97 -0.14
N VAL A 85 5.51 13.60 -0.33
CA VAL A 85 4.29 12.94 -0.84
C VAL A 85 4.40 12.58 -2.32
N GLY A 86 4.94 13.49 -3.12
CA GLY A 86 5.08 13.29 -4.56
C GLY A 86 6.06 12.16 -4.89
N LEU A 87 7.22 12.13 -4.24
CA LEU A 87 8.28 11.16 -4.53
C LEU A 87 8.05 9.82 -3.81
N GLY A 88 7.58 9.82 -2.57
CA GLY A 88 7.36 8.60 -1.80
C GLY A 88 6.07 7.88 -2.21
N PRO A 89 4.90 8.28 -1.70
CA PRO A 89 3.61 7.69 -2.06
C PRO A 89 3.26 7.76 -3.55
N GLY A 90 3.41 8.94 -4.16
CA GLY A 90 3.01 9.16 -5.55
C GLY A 90 3.85 8.36 -6.54
N LEU A 91 5.14 8.70 -6.63
CA LEU A 91 6.05 8.11 -7.61
C LEU A 91 6.53 6.71 -7.21
N LEU A 92 7.21 6.58 -6.07
CA LEU A 92 7.83 5.31 -5.69
C LEU A 92 6.78 4.23 -5.40
N ALA A 93 5.86 4.50 -4.48
CA ALA A 93 4.91 3.48 -4.02
C ALA A 93 3.87 3.16 -5.10
N ASN A 94 3.17 4.15 -5.65
CA ASN A 94 2.07 3.91 -6.57
C ASN A 94 2.53 3.68 -8.01
N THR A 95 3.37 4.56 -8.56
CA THR A 95 3.75 4.48 -9.98
C THR A 95 4.84 3.45 -10.26
N ILE A 96 5.92 3.39 -9.46
CA ILE A 96 7.05 2.50 -9.73
C ILE A 96 6.77 1.09 -9.20
N LEU A 97 6.32 0.96 -7.95
CA LEU A 97 6.10 -0.36 -7.35
C LEU A 97 4.72 -0.91 -7.69
N LYS A 98 3.64 -0.25 -7.26
CA LYS A 98 2.27 -0.79 -7.34
C LYS A 98 1.82 -1.14 -8.74
N ASP A 99 2.16 -0.32 -9.72
CA ASP A 99 1.78 -0.55 -11.11
C ASP A 99 2.65 -1.58 -11.84
N ASN A 100 3.85 -1.91 -11.33
CA ASN A 100 4.81 -2.76 -12.05
C ASN A 100 5.24 -4.03 -11.28
N TRP A 101 4.79 -4.23 -10.03
CA TRP A 101 5.20 -5.42 -9.26
C TRP A 101 4.51 -6.71 -9.73
N GLY A 102 3.33 -6.59 -10.35
CA GLY A 102 2.58 -7.68 -10.97
C GLY A 102 2.09 -8.81 -10.07
N ARG A 103 2.22 -8.68 -8.74
CA ARG A 103 1.65 -9.60 -7.76
C ARG A 103 0.12 -9.41 -7.61
N ALA A 104 -0.64 -10.49 -7.76
CA ALA A 104 -2.09 -10.48 -7.60
C ALA A 104 -2.51 -10.25 -6.13
N ARG A 105 -3.66 -9.58 -5.91
CA ARG A 105 -4.28 -9.42 -4.59
C ARG A 105 -4.94 -10.74 -4.16
N PRO A 106 -5.12 -10.99 -2.85
CA PRO A 106 -5.77 -12.21 -2.37
C PRO A 106 -7.12 -12.48 -3.03
N SER A 107 -7.99 -11.48 -3.20
CA SER A 107 -9.29 -11.62 -3.86
C SER A 107 -9.23 -12.06 -5.33
N HIS A 108 -8.06 -11.98 -5.99
CA HIS A 108 -7.88 -12.41 -7.37
C HIS A 108 -7.28 -13.81 -7.48
N LEU A 109 -6.85 -14.42 -6.38
CA LEU A 109 -6.23 -15.75 -6.38
C LEU A 109 -7.29 -16.84 -6.56
N SER A 110 -6.94 -17.89 -7.29
CA SER A 110 -7.81 -19.06 -7.51
C SER A 110 -8.31 -19.70 -6.22
N GLU A 111 -7.45 -19.77 -5.20
CA GLU A 111 -7.77 -20.29 -3.86
C GLU A 111 -8.87 -19.48 -3.13
N PHE A 112 -9.08 -18.23 -3.53
CA PHE A 112 -10.08 -17.33 -2.95
C PHE A 112 -11.19 -16.96 -3.95
N GLY A 113 -11.41 -17.79 -4.98
CA GLY A 113 -12.48 -17.62 -5.96
C GLY A 113 -12.14 -16.70 -7.14
N GLY A 114 -10.88 -16.30 -7.30
CA GLY A 114 -10.37 -15.60 -8.47
C GLY A 114 -9.79 -16.55 -9.53
N THR A 115 -8.89 -16.04 -10.37
CA THR A 115 -8.29 -16.78 -11.50
C THR A 115 -6.77 -16.71 -11.58
N LYS A 116 -6.13 -15.96 -10.67
CA LYS A 116 -4.68 -15.73 -10.66
C LYS A 116 -3.96 -16.72 -9.76
N SER A 117 -2.68 -16.93 -10.04
CA SER A 117 -1.82 -17.78 -9.22
C SER A 117 -1.19 -16.99 -8.08
N PHE A 118 -0.98 -17.65 -6.95
CA PHE A 118 -0.24 -17.08 -5.83
C PHE A 118 1.22 -16.80 -6.23
N SER A 119 1.76 -15.69 -5.76
CA SER A 119 3.19 -15.35 -5.86
C SER A 119 3.68 -14.85 -4.50
N PRO A 120 4.90 -15.26 -4.07
CA PRO A 120 5.46 -14.82 -2.80
C PRO A 120 5.55 -13.29 -2.67
N PRO A 121 5.44 -12.75 -1.45
CA PRO A 121 5.71 -11.34 -1.18
C PRO A 121 7.16 -10.99 -1.53
N LEU A 122 7.40 -9.70 -1.86
CA LEU A 122 8.74 -9.16 -2.20
C LEU A 122 9.41 -9.76 -3.46
N ILE A 123 8.70 -10.61 -4.20
CA ILE A 123 9.14 -11.13 -5.49
C ILE A 123 8.21 -10.56 -6.58
N PRO A 124 8.73 -9.91 -7.64
CA PRO A 124 7.91 -9.48 -8.77
C PRO A 124 7.23 -10.67 -9.47
N ALA A 125 6.05 -10.44 -10.03
CA ALA A 125 5.26 -11.47 -10.70
C ALA A 125 4.57 -10.90 -11.97
N ASP A 126 3.82 -11.74 -12.68
CA ASP A 126 3.15 -11.43 -13.95
C ASP A 126 1.63 -11.65 -13.87
N GLN A 127 1.08 -11.71 -12.66
CA GLN A 127 -0.30 -12.09 -12.37
C GLN A 127 -1.28 -10.91 -12.36
N CYS A 128 -0.77 -9.68 -12.42
CA CYS A 128 -1.54 -8.45 -12.34
C CYS A 128 -0.94 -7.37 -13.27
N PRO A 129 -1.76 -6.71 -14.11
CA PRO A 129 -1.24 -5.72 -15.08
C PRO A 129 -1.03 -4.33 -14.50
N LYS A 130 -1.78 -3.94 -13.45
CA LYS A 130 -1.71 -2.60 -12.81
C LYS A 130 -2.37 -2.61 -11.43
N ASN A 131 -2.01 -1.67 -10.56
CA ASN A 131 -2.62 -1.48 -9.23
C ASN A 131 -2.53 -2.75 -8.34
N CYS A 132 -1.36 -3.39 -8.37
CA CYS A 132 -1.10 -4.71 -7.84
C CYS A 132 -0.87 -4.72 -6.32
N ALA A 133 -0.66 -5.93 -5.78
CA ALA A 133 -0.59 -6.20 -4.34
C ALA A 133 0.80 -5.98 -3.73
N PHE A 134 1.53 -4.95 -4.17
CA PHE A 134 2.75 -4.47 -3.53
C PHE A 134 3.20 -3.13 -4.13
N VAL A 135 3.43 -2.06 -3.36
CA VAL A 135 3.16 -1.88 -1.92
C VAL A 135 1.72 -1.37 -1.68
N SER A 136 1.31 -1.25 -0.41
CA SER A 136 0.04 -0.61 -0.06
C SER A 136 0.12 0.90 -0.30
N GLY A 137 -0.73 1.43 -1.19
CA GLY A 137 -0.79 2.86 -1.50
C GLY A 137 -1.41 3.64 -0.34
N ASP A 138 -2.48 3.13 0.26
CA ASP A 138 -3.16 3.74 1.40
C ASP A 138 -2.23 3.90 2.60
N ALA A 139 -1.45 2.85 2.91
CA ALA A 139 -0.46 2.92 3.98
C ALA A 139 0.70 3.87 3.64
N ALA A 140 1.18 3.86 2.40
CA ALA A 140 2.23 4.79 1.97
C ALA A 140 1.77 6.25 2.14
N GLY A 141 0.55 6.57 1.72
CA GLY A 141 -0.03 7.91 1.90
C GLY A 141 -0.24 8.28 3.36
N GLY A 142 -0.74 7.36 4.19
CA GLY A 142 -1.02 7.61 5.61
C GLY A 142 0.23 7.81 6.48
N PHE A 143 1.35 7.17 6.15
CA PHE A 143 2.62 7.26 6.90
C PHE A 143 3.63 8.24 6.30
N ALA A 144 3.22 9.09 5.34
CA ALA A 144 4.13 10.05 4.72
C ALA A 144 4.49 11.26 5.63
N PHE A 145 3.88 11.36 6.81
CA PHE A 145 4.03 12.43 7.82
C PHE A 145 3.92 11.84 9.23
#